data_AF-A0A5B6YN75-F1
#
_entry.id   AF-A0A5B6YN75-F1
#
_cell.length_a   1.000
_cell.length_b   1.000
_cell.length_c   1.000
_cell.angle_alpha   90.00
_cell.angle_beta   90.00
_cell.angle_gamma   90.00
#
_symmetry.space_group_name_H-M   'P 1'
#
loop_
_entity.id
_entity.type
_entity.pdbx_description
1 polymer ?
#
loop_
_entity_poly.entity_id
_entity_poly.type
_entity_poly.pdbx_seq_one_letter_code
_entity_poly.pdbx_strand_id
1 'polypeptide(L)'
;MEYDVVPRTFRALVESADKKFARIREVPAYGRGPNQYFHKVFKAYMRLWKYQQENRSKLVESGLQRWEIGEIASRIGQLYFGQYMRTSEARFLLESYIFYEAILNRGYFEGSKGSARDRGARFKEMRFYARFLLVSLILNRLEMVNVLVERFKALVDDSIATFRETNFKEWKLVVQEIVRFMKADTALMNVRPLRYCAMFDSYPASLPYVARFHAKKVLKFRDALLTSYHRNEVKFAELTLDTFRMLQCLEWEPSGSFYQKHPLEPHENGVSIDHSGTSGVIDINLAADMTDPTLPPNPRKAILHRPSVTQLIAVIATICEELPPDSVMLIYLSASGKAGHSNVPPMESSTDSRKSSKIKVVSHTSHEQNSSMPENHVSDKGDSSHCFENYLWLGPSR
;
A
#
# COMPACT_ATOMS: atom_id res chain seq x y z
N MET A 1 31.14 -36.60 -11.05
CA MET A 1 30.89 -36.13 -9.66
C MET A 1 30.49 -34.65 -9.57
N GLU A 2 30.83 -33.78 -10.53
CA GLU A 2 30.43 -32.35 -10.52
C GLU A 2 28.92 -32.08 -10.75
N TYR A 3 28.22 -32.95 -11.49
CA TYR A 3 26.82 -32.74 -11.87
C TYR A 3 25.85 -32.63 -10.67
N ASP A 4 26.16 -33.30 -9.56
CA ASP A 4 25.29 -33.35 -8.37
C ASP A 4 25.60 -32.20 -7.37
N VAL A 5 26.75 -31.54 -7.51
CA VAL A 5 27.16 -30.46 -6.59
C VAL A 5 26.33 -29.20 -6.84
N VAL A 6 26.04 -28.89 -8.10
CA VAL A 6 25.34 -27.65 -8.48
C VAL A 6 23.91 -27.61 -7.94
N PRO A 7 23.06 -28.64 -8.15
CA PRO A 7 21.69 -28.67 -7.63
C PRO A 7 21.64 -28.73 -6.10
N ARG A 8 22.52 -29.51 -5.46
CA ARG A 8 22.60 -29.58 -3.98
C ARG A 8 22.97 -28.24 -3.37
N THR A 9 23.95 -27.55 -3.95
CA THR A 9 24.34 -26.20 -3.51
C THR A 9 23.20 -25.20 -3.70
N PHE A 10 22.49 -25.27 -4.83
CA PHE A 10 21.32 -24.42 -5.06
C PHE A 10 20.24 -24.66 -4.01
N ARG A 11 19.87 -25.92 -3.72
CA ARG A 11 18.89 -26.26 -2.68
C ARG A 11 19.31 -25.74 -1.30
N ALA A 12 20.58 -25.91 -0.92
CA ALA A 12 21.12 -25.38 0.33
C ALA A 12 21.06 -23.83 0.40
N LEU A 13 21.31 -23.14 -0.71
CA LEU A 13 21.17 -21.67 -0.79
C LEU A 13 19.71 -21.24 -0.62
N VAL A 14 18.76 -21.94 -1.25
CA VAL A 14 17.30 -21.70 -1.10
C VAL A 14 16.89 -21.85 0.37
N GLU A 15 17.17 -22.99 0.98
CA GLU A 15 16.82 -23.27 2.38
C GLU A 15 17.45 -22.25 3.34
N SER A 16 18.70 -21.88 3.10
CA SER A 16 19.43 -20.89 3.89
C SER A 16 18.86 -19.48 3.76
N ALA A 17 18.36 -19.10 2.58
CA ALA A 17 17.69 -17.82 2.33
C ALA A 17 16.30 -17.80 2.97
N ASP A 18 15.51 -18.86 2.79
CA ASP A 18 14.15 -18.97 3.32
C ASP A 18 14.12 -19.02 4.85
N LYS A 19 15.06 -19.75 5.48
CA LYS A 19 15.22 -19.76 6.94
C LYS A 19 15.53 -18.36 7.49
N LYS A 20 16.33 -17.58 6.76
CA LYS A 20 16.62 -16.20 7.14
C LYS A 20 15.40 -15.30 6.94
N PHE A 21 14.69 -15.48 5.84
CA PHE A 21 13.47 -14.75 5.49
C PHE A 21 12.37 -14.93 6.54
N ALA A 22 12.15 -16.15 7.02
CA ALA A 22 11.11 -16.46 8.02
C ALA A 22 11.23 -15.57 9.27
N ARG A 23 12.45 -15.30 9.72
CA ARG A 23 12.72 -14.45 10.90
C ARG A 23 12.43 -12.96 10.68
N ILE A 24 12.45 -12.46 9.42
CA ILE A 24 12.06 -11.06 9.16
C ILE A 24 10.58 -10.85 9.44
N ARG A 25 9.74 -11.86 9.17
CA ARG A 25 8.30 -11.78 9.36
C ARG A 25 7.91 -11.55 10.83
N GLU A 26 8.77 -11.92 11.76
CA GLU A 26 8.56 -11.80 13.21
C GLU A 26 8.94 -10.42 13.77
N VAL A 27 9.66 -9.59 12.99
CA VAL A 27 10.08 -8.26 13.43
C VAL A 27 8.94 -7.27 13.19
N PRO A 28 8.52 -6.49 14.22
CA PRO A 28 7.51 -5.45 14.05
C PRO A 28 7.84 -4.51 12.88
N ALA A 29 6.84 -4.17 12.07
CA ALA A 29 7.01 -3.23 10.96
C ALA A 29 7.17 -1.76 11.45
N TYR A 30 6.85 -1.49 12.71
CA TYR A 30 6.96 -0.18 13.35
C TYR A 30 8.30 -0.06 14.11
N GLY A 31 9.08 0.97 13.77
CA GLY A 31 10.37 1.29 14.40
C GLY A 31 11.57 1.32 13.43
N ARG A 32 12.57 2.17 13.72
CA ARG A 32 13.89 2.27 13.04
C ARG A 32 14.88 1.20 13.52
N GLY A 33 14.38 0.05 13.99
CA GLY A 33 15.21 -1.05 14.50
C GLY A 33 16.28 -1.52 13.49
N PRO A 34 17.37 -2.17 13.95
CA PRO A 34 18.59 -2.35 13.17
C PRO A 34 18.33 -3.13 11.87
N ASN A 35 18.44 -2.40 10.76
CA ASN A 35 18.29 -2.87 9.38
C ASN A 35 19.31 -3.95 8.99
N GLN A 36 20.27 -4.27 9.87
CA GLN A 36 21.35 -5.22 9.61
C GLN A 36 20.85 -6.63 9.29
N TYR A 37 19.76 -7.08 9.93
CA TYR A 37 19.20 -8.39 9.63
C TYR A 37 18.57 -8.45 8.24
N PHE A 38 17.86 -7.39 7.84
CA PHE A 38 17.33 -7.24 6.49
C PHE A 38 18.44 -7.35 5.42
N HIS A 39 19.55 -6.64 5.61
CA HIS A 39 20.71 -6.70 4.71
C HIS A 39 21.29 -8.12 4.58
N LYS A 40 21.32 -8.90 5.67
CA LYS A 40 21.77 -10.30 5.65
C LYS A 40 20.86 -11.18 4.80
N VAL A 41 19.54 -10.98 4.90
CA VAL A 41 18.57 -11.75 4.10
C VAL A 41 18.62 -11.33 2.63
N PHE A 42 18.67 -10.03 2.37
CA PHE A 42 18.82 -9.50 1.02
C PHE A 42 20.08 -10.06 0.35
N LYS A 43 21.23 -10.01 1.02
CA LYS A 43 22.48 -10.60 0.53
C LYS A 43 22.37 -12.10 0.24
N ALA A 44 21.62 -12.85 1.05
CA ALA A 44 21.40 -14.27 0.81
C ALA A 44 20.59 -14.53 -0.47
N TYR A 45 19.50 -13.78 -0.69
CA TYR A 45 18.73 -13.89 -1.93
C TYR A 45 19.49 -13.37 -3.15
N MET A 46 20.29 -12.31 -3.04
CA MET A 46 21.12 -11.84 -4.16
C MET A 46 22.19 -12.86 -4.55
N ARG A 47 22.79 -13.53 -3.56
CA ARG A 47 23.71 -14.66 -3.81
C ARG A 47 23.00 -15.82 -4.51
N LEU A 48 21.81 -16.20 -4.04
CA LEU A 48 20.98 -17.24 -4.65
C LEU A 48 20.59 -16.87 -6.10
N TRP A 49 20.20 -15.61 -6.31
CA TRP A 49 19.81 -15.07 -7.61
C TRP A 49 20.95 -15.05 -8.61
N LYS A 50 22.16 -14.71 -8.16
CA LYS A 50 23.37 -14.78 -8.98
C LYS A 50 23.72 -16.24 -9.32
N TYR A 51 23.72 -17.11 -8.31
CA TYR A 51 24.07 -18.52 -8.49
C TYR A 51 23.17 -19.23 -9.50
N GLN A 52 21.86 -18.96 -9.48
CA GLN A 52 20.92 -19.57 -10.43
C GLN A 52 21.10 -19.06 -11.87
N GLN A 53 21.52 -17.81 -12.06
CA GLN A 53 21.80 -17.26 -13.40
C GLN A 53 23.05 -17.92 -14.00
N GLU A 54 24.13 -18.01 -13.22
CA GLU A 54 25.40 -18.56 -13.66
C GLU A 54 25.33 -20.07 -13.96
N ASN A 55 24.41 -20.80 -13.30
CA ASN A 55 24.29 -22.25 -13.40
C ASN A 55 22.97 -22.73 -14.03
N ARG A 56 22.29 -21.83 -14.77
CA ARG A 56 20.92 -22.03 -15.26
C ARG A 56 20.71 -23.35 -16.02
N SER A 57 21.58 -23.66 -16.97
CA SER A 57 21.48 -24.86 -17.82
C SER A 57 21.50 -26.13 -16.98
N LYS A 58 22.53 -26.31 -16.14
CA LYS A 58 22.69 -27.46 -15.24
C LYS A 58 21.52 -27.62 -14.27
N LEU A 59 20.99 -26.51 -13.76
CA LEU A 59 19.84 -26.56 -12.84
C LEU A 59 18.56 -27.01 -13.55
N VAL A 60 18.32 -26.54 -14.77
CA VAL A 60 17.17 -26.98 -15.58
C VAL A 60 17.29 -28.45 -15.97
N GLU A 61 18.48 -28.91 -16.36
CA GLU A 61 18.76 -30.34 -16.61
C GLU A 61 18.49 -31.21 -15.37
N SER A 62 18.69 -30.64 -14.18
CA SER A 62 18.44 -31.29 -12.88
C SER A 62 16.99 -31.14 -12.39
N GLY A 63 16.09 -30.58 -13.22
CA GLY A 63 14.65 -30.51 -12.95
C GLY A 63 14.16 -29.19 -12.34
N LEU A 64 14.99 -28.15 -12.24
CA LEU A 64 14.55 -26.82 -11.79
C LEU A 64 13.38 -26.31 -12.62
N GLN A 65 12.28 -25.99 -11.96
CA GLN A 65 11.07 -25.48 -12.61
C GLN A 65 11.11 -23.96 -12.75
N ARG A 66 10.45 -23.43 -13.79
CA ARG A 66 10.35 -21.99 -14.03
C ARG A 66 9.68 -21.25 -12.86
N TRP A 67 8.68 -21.87 -12.24
CA TRP A 67 7.97 -21.27 -11.12
C TRP A 67 8.86 -21.15 -9.87
N GLU A 68 9.85 -22.03 -9.67
CA GLU A 68 10.80 -21.94 -8.55
C GLU A 68 11.66 -20.66 -8.68
N ILE A 69 12.02 -20.28 -9.90
CA ILE A 69 12.73 -19.02 -10.18
C ILE A 69 11.80 -17.83 -9.94
N GLY A 70 10.54 -17.93 -10.37
CA GLY A 70 9.51 -16.94 -10.09
C GLY A 70 9.29 -16.73 -8.59
N GLU A 71 9.35 -17.79 -7.78
CA GLU A 71 9.27 -17.69 -6.32
C GLU A 71 10.45 -16.92 -5.74
N ILE A 72 11.68 -17.19 -6.18
CA ILE A 72 12.87 -16.46 -5.72
C ILE A 72 12.74 -14.96 -6.06
N ALA A 73 12.34 -14.64 -7.29
CA ALA A 73 12.09 -13.26 -7.71
C ALA A 73 10.98 -12.61 -6.86
N SER A 74 9.91 -13.35 -6.57
CA SER A 74 8.79 -12.86 -5.74
C SER A 74 9.23 -12.55 -4.31
N ARG A 75 10.16 -13.33 -3.74
CA ARG A 75 10.77 -13.06 -2.43
C ARG A 75 11.66 -11.83 -2.44
N ILE A 76 12.44 -11.60 -3.49
CA ILE A 76 13.24 -10.39 -3.63
C ILE A 76 12.35 -9.15 -3.70
N GLY A 77 11.29 -9.19 -4.53
CA GLY A 77 10.27 -8.12 -4.55
C GLY A 77 9.65 -7.90 -3.16
N GLN A 78 9.34 -8.98 -2.44
CA GLN A 78 8.80 -8.89 -1.08
C GLN A 78 9.77 -8.21 -0.09
N LEU A 79 11.08 -8.41 -0.23
CA LEU A 79 12.08 -7.73 0.59
C LEU A 79 12.07 -6.23 0.31
N TYR A 80 12.08 -5.84 -0.96
CA TYR A 80 11.98 -4.43 -1.35
C TYR A 80 10.70 -3.78 -0.82
N PHE A 81 9.55 -4.43 -0.98
CA PHE A 81 8.30 -3.93 -0.40
C PHE A 81 8.37 -3.80 1.12
N GLY A 82 8.97 -4.77 1.81
CA GLY A 82 9.18 -4.70 3.25
C GLY A 82 10.09 -3.55 3.67
N GLN A 83 11.06 -3.16 2.85
CA GLN A 83 11.89 -1.99 3.08
C GLN A 83 11.11 -0.69 2.87
N TYR A 84 10.27 -0.62 1.83
CA TYR A 84 9.35 0.49 1.62
C TYR A 84 8.43 0.67 2.84
N MET A 85 7.84 -0.40 3.38
CA MET A 85 6.95 -0.29 4.55
C MET A 85 7.65 0.27 5.81
N ARG A 86 8.98 0.17 5.92
CA ARG A 86 9.76 0.71 7.06
C ARG A 86 10.30 2.12 6.82
N THR A 87 10.60 2.46 5.57
CA THR A 87 11.32 3.70 5.20
C THR A 87 10.43 4.72 4.50
N SER A 88 9.35 4.26 3.89
CA SER A 88 8.48 5.02 2.98
C SER A 88 9.21 5.66 1.80
N GLU A 89 10.37 5.13 1.43
CA GLU A 89 11.11 5.56 0.24
C GLU A 89 10.57 4.86 -1.01
N ALA A 90 10.02 5.65 -1.95
CA ALA A 90 9.33 5.13 -3.13
C ALA A 90 10.21 4.25 -4.04
N ARG A 91 11.53 4.48 -4.07
CA ARG A 91 12.47 3.64 -4.82
C ARG A 91 12.34 2.15 -4.50
N PHE A 92 12.13 1.79 -3.24
CA PHE A 92 11.98 0.39 -2.84
C PHE A 92 10.63 -0.18 -3.27
N LEU A 93 9.59 0.64 -3.30
CA LEU A 93 8.29 0.23 -3.83
C LEU A 93 8.36 -0.02 -5.34
N LEU A 94 9.09 0.84 -6.08
CA LEU A 94 9.33 0.69 -7.50
C LEU A 94 10.16 -0.56 -7.82
N GLU A 95 11.23 -0.82 -7.07
CA GLU A 95 12.00 -2.07 -7.20
C GLU A 95 11.11 -3.30 -7.01
N SER A 96 10.25 -3.30 -5.98
CA SER A 96 9.30 -4.39 -5.79
C SER A 96 8.35 -4.56 -6.99
N TYR A 97 7.89 -3.46 -7.58
CA TYR A 97 7.03 -3.49 -8.76
C TYR A 97 7.75 -4.10 -9.94
N ILE A 98 8.98 -3.70 -10.23
CA ILE A 98 9.79 -4.22 -11.34
C ILE A 98 9.97 -5.73 -11.23
N PHE A 99 10.29 -6.25 -10.03
CA PHE A 99 10.40 -7.69 -9.83
C PHE A 99 9.08 -8.41 -10.11
N TYR A 100 7.94 -7.86 -9.65
CA TYR A 100 6.65 -8.48 -9.87
C TYR A 100 6.16 -8.39 -11.32
N GLU A 101 6.38 -7.27 -11.99
CA GLU A 101 6.09 -7.07 -13.40
C GLU A 101 6.94 -8.02 -14.27
N ALA A 102 8.23 -8.16 -13.98
CA ALA A 102 9.10 -9.11 -14.68
C ALA A 102 8.63 -10.56 -14.50
N ILE A 103 8.08 -10.91 -13.33
CA ILE A 103 7.51 -12.24 -13.10
C ILE A 103 6.28 -12.49 -13.96
N LEU A 104 5.39 -11.49 -14.04
CA LEU A 104 4.18 -11.54 -14.86
C LEU A 104 4.53 -11.66 -16.34
N ASN A 105 5.38 -10.77 -16.86
CA ASN A 105 5.68 -10.66 -18.29
C ASN A 105 6.43 -11.88 -18.82
N ARG A 106 7.26 -12.52 -17.99
CA ARG A 106 8.00 -13.73 -18.38
C ARG A 106 7.20 -15.01 -18.18
N GLY A 107 6.01 -14.93 -17.57
CA GLY A 107 5.17 -16.09 -17.31
C GLY A 107 5.90 -17.17 -16.49
N TYR A 108 6.59 -16.81 -15.39
CA TYR A 108 7.31 -17.84 -14.60
C TYR A 108 6.39 -18.90 -14.02
N PHE A 109 5.12 -18.58 -13.80
CA PHE A 109 4.10 -19.52 -13.34
C PHE A 109 3.33 -20.19 -14.49
N GLU A 110 3.56 -19.78 -15.74
CA GLU A 110 2.91 -20.33 -16.93
C GLU A 110 3.72 -21.51 -17.53
N GLY A 111 3.02 -22.55 -17.99
CA GLY A 111 3.59 -23.55 -18.89
C GLY A 111 4.50 -24.64 -18.30
N SER A 112 4.65 -24.76 -16.98
CA SER A 112 5.32 -25.94 -16.40
C SER A 112 4.42 -27.17 -16.53
N LYS A 113 4.86 -28.20 -17.28
CA LYS A 113 4.18 -29.50 -17.36
C LYS A 113 3.96 -30.03 -15.93
N GLY A 114 2.71 -30.04 -15.47
CA GLY A 114 2.33 -30.47 -14.13
C GLY A 114 2.18 -29.38 -13.06
N SER A 115 2.61 -28.12 -13.27
CA SER A 115 2.43 -27.06 -12.25
C SER A 115 0.95 -26.73 -12.01
N ALA A 116 0.11 -26.88 -13.03
CA ALA A 116 -1.34 -26.74 -12.90
C ALA A 116 -1.93 -27.74 -11.89
N ARG A 117 -1.27 -28.89 -11.69
CA ARG A 117 -1.64 -29.92 -10.69
C ARG A 117 -0.82 -29.86 -9.40
N ASP A 118 0.25 -29.06 -9.36
CA ASP A 118 0.98 -28.78 -8.14
C ASP A 118 0.26 -27.71 -7.32
N ARG A 119 -0.47 -28.18 -6.31
CA ARG A 119 -1.19 -27.35 -5.34
C ARG A 119 -0.27 -26.32 -4.68
N GLY A 120 0.98 -26.70 -4.38
CA GLY A 120 1.95 -25.82 -3.73
C GLY A 120 2.36 -24.66 -4.63
N ALA A 121 2.68 -24.94 -5.89
CA ALA A 121 2.98 -23.92 -6.90
C ALA A 121 1.81 -22.95 -7.11
N ARG A 122 0.57 -23.45 -7.16
CA ARG A 122 -0.63 -22.61 -7.29
C ARG A 122 -0.82 -21.65 -6.12
N PHE A 123 -0.63 -22.09 -4.88
CA PHE A 123 -0.66 -21.17 -3.75
C PHE A 123 0.49 -20.17 -3.75
N LYS A 124 1.66 -20.51 -4.32
CA LYS A 124 2.76 -19.55 -4.49
C LYS A 124 2.41 -18.48 -5.54
N GLU A 125 1.80 -18.89 -6.64
CA GLU A 125 1.29 -18.00 -7.70
C GLU A 125 0.21 -17.05 -7.14
N MET A 126 -0.77 -17.56 -6.39
CA MET A 126 -1.80 -16.72 -5.76
C MET A 126 -1.19 -15.69 -4.79
N ARG A 127 -0.20 -16.09 -3.98
CA ARG A 127 0.50 -15.16 -3.08
C ARG A 127 1.32 -14.12 -3.87
N PHE A 128 1.86 -14.49 -5.02
CA PHE A 128 2.51 -13.53 -5.93
C PHE A 128 1.51 -12.47 -6.41
N TYR A 129 0.37 -12.88 -6.96
CA TYR A 129 -0.66 -11.94 -7.43
C TYR A 129 -1.18 -11.03 -6.31
N ALA A 130 -1.46 -11.56 -5.12
CA ALA A 130 -1.92 -10.76 -4.00
C ALA A 130 -0.89 -9.67 -3.59
N ARG A 131 0.40 -9.99 -3.60
CA ARG A 131 1.46 -9.00 -3.33
C ARG A 131 1.60 -7.98 -4.45
N PHE A 132 1.52 -8.43 -5.70
CA PHE A 132 1.64 -7.54 -6.85
C PHE A 132 0.46 -6.57 -6.94
N LEU A 133 -0.76 -7.02 -6.62
CA LEU A 133 -1.93 -6.17 -6.46
C LEU A 133 -1.69 -5.07 -5.42
N LEU A 134 -1.18 -5.43 -4.24
CA LEU A 134 -0.92 -4.46 -3.17
C LEU A 134 0.13 -3.42 -3.58
N VAL A 135 1.23 -3.84 -4.20
CA VAL A 135 2.28 -2.92 -4.69
C VAL A 135 1.76 -2.01 -5.79
N SER A 136 1.03 -2.55 -6.76
CA SER A 136 0.44 -1.78 -7.87
C SER A 136 -0.60 -0.78 -7.37
N LEU A 137 -1.39 -1.17 -6.36
CA LEU A 137 -2.37 -0.32 -5.71
C LEU A 137 -1.69 0.85 -5.00
N ILE A 138 -0.66 0.60 -4.19
CA ILE A 138 0.06 1.66 -3.47
C ILE A 138 0.78 2.60 -4.44
N LEU A 139 1.34 2.09 -5.54
CA LEU A 139 1.91 2.92 -6.63
C LEU A 139 0.85 3.67 -7.46
N ASN A 140 -0.43 3.44 -7.18
CA ASN A 140 -1.55 4.00 -7.92
C ASN A 140 -1.47 3.76 -9.44
N ARG A 141 -1.07 2.54 -9.83
CA ARG A 141 -1.04 2.06 -11.23
C ARG A 141 -2.30 1.27 -11.55
N LEU A 142 -3.43 1.97 -11.63
CA LEU A 142 -4.77 1.37 -11.66
C LEU A 142 -5.03 0.50 -12.90
N GLU A 143 -4.44 0.83 -14.05
CA GLU A 143 -4.50 -0.03 -15.25
C GLU A 143 -3.91 -1.42 -14.97
N MET A 144 -2.73 -1.47 -14.35
CA MET A 144 -2.10 -2.73 -13.94
C MET A 144 -2.94 -3.44 -12.86
N VAL A 145 -3.51 -2.71 -11.90
CA VAL A 145 -4.41 -3.29 -10.89
C VAL A 145 -5.59 -4.00 -11.56
N ASN A 146 -6.24 -3.38 -12.55
CA ASN A 146 -7.35 -4.00 -13.28
C ASN A 146 -6.94 -5.29 -13.99
N VAL A 147 -5.79 -5.28 -14.69
CA VAL A 147 -5.23 -6.49 -15.34
C VAL A 147 -4.99 -7.60 -14.31
N LEU A 148 -4.40 -7.25 -13.16
CA LEU A 148 -4.09 -8.21 -12.11
C LEU A 148 -5.33 -8.77 -11.43
N VAL A 149 -6.38 -7.96 -11.22
CA VAL A 149 -7.65 -8.43 -10.63
C VAL A 149 -8.28 -9.50 -11.49
N GLU A 150 -8.37 -9.28 -12.80
CA GLU A 150 -8.96 -10.25 -13.73
C GLU A 150 -8.14 -11.55 -13.79
N ARG A 151 -6.80 -11.44 -13.89
CA ARG A 151 -5.92 -12.63 -13.88
C ARG A 151 -5.99 -13.39 -12.56
N PHE A 152 -6.02 -12.69 -11.44
CA PHE A 152 -6.08 -13.31 -10.12
C PHE A 152 -7.41 -14.01 -9.88
N LYS A 153 -8.53 -13.41 -10.31
CA LYS A 153 -9.86 -14.03 -10.28
C LYS A 153 -9.87 -15.32 -11.10
N ALA A 154 -9.39 -15.26 -12.35
CA ALA A 154 -9.30 -16.43 -13.21
C ALA A 154 -8.45 -17.56 -12.61
N LEU A 155 -7.30 -17.20 -12.00
CA LEU A 155 -6.44 -18.16 -11.30
C LEU A 155 -7.14 -18.85 -10.12
N VAL A 156 -7.88 -18.09 -9.31
CA VAL A 156 -8.63 -18.63 -8.17
C VAL A 156 -9.74 -19.56 -8.66
N ASP A 157 -10.49 -19.16 -9.68
CA ASP A 157 -11.58 -19.95 -10.26
C ASP A 157 -11.05 -21.27 -10.88
N ASP A 158 -9.96 -21.22 -11.66
CA ASP A 158 -9.28 -22.40 -12.20
C ASP A 158 -8.79 -23.34 -11.09
N SER A 159 -8.23 -22.79 -10.01
CA SER A 159 -7.73 -23.58 -8.89
C SER A 159 -8.86 -24.27 -8.13
N ILE A 160 -10.02 -23.62 -7.98
CA ILE A 160 -11.21 -24.24 -7.38
C ILE A 160 -11.70 -25.40 -8.24
N ALA A 161 -11.74 -25.22 -9.57
CA ALA A 161 -12.17 -26.26 -10.50
C ALA A 161 -11.21 -27.47 -10.48
N THR A 162 -9.90 -27.19 -10.37
CA THR A 162 -8.84 -28.20 -10.40
C THR A 162 -8.71 -28.96 -9.06
N PHE A 163 -8.81 -28.28 -7.92
CA PHE A 163 -8.59 -28.87 -6.59
C PHE A 163 -9.88 -28.90 -5.77
N ARG A 164 -10.86 -29.71 -6.18
CA ARG A 164 -12.22 -29.77 -5.59
C ARG A 164 -12.27 -30.04 -4.08
N GLU A 165 -11.28 -30.74 -3.54
CA GLU A 165 -11.18 -31.08 -2.11
C GLU A 165 -10.50 -29.99 -1.27
N THR A 166 -9.95 -28.95 -1.91
CA THR A 166 -9.22 -27.89 -1.22
C THR A 166 -10.12 -26.69 -0.94
N ASN A 167 -10.03 -26.14 0.27
CA ASN A 167 -10.78 -24.96 0.66
C ASN A 167 -10.10 -23.67 0.16
N PHE A 168 -10.76 -22.95 -0.75
CA PHE A 168 -10.31 -21.65 -1.28
C PHE A 168 -11.07 -20.44 -0.73
N LYS A 169 -11.80 -20.59 0.39
CA LYS A 169 -12.61 -19.49 0.96
C LYS A 169 -11.79 -18.22 1.19
N GLU A 170 -10.58 -18.33 1.74
CA GLU A 170 -9.69 -17.18 1.96
C GLU A 170 -9.32 -16.48 0.66
N TRP A 171 -8.98 -17.24 -0.39
CA TRP A 171 -8.63 -16.66 -1.69
C TRP A 171 -9.81 -16.01 -2.39
N LYS A 172 -11.01 -16.60 -2.28
CA LYS A 172 -12.26 -15.95 -2.71
C LYS A 172 -12.49 -14.62 -1.97
N LEU A 173 -12.22 -14.57 -0.67
CA LEU A 173 -12.33 -13.34 0.12
C LEU A 173 -11.34 -12.29 -0.38
N VAL A 174 -10.08 -12.65 -0.69
CA VAL A 174 -9.09 -11.70 -1.24
C VAL A 174 -9.56 -11.11 -2.57
N VAL A 175 -10.11 -11.94 -3.48
CA VAL A 175 -10.70 -11.47 -4.76
C VAL A 175 -11.88 -10.52 -4.49
N GLN A 176 -12.78 -10.88 -3.58
CA GLN A 176 -13.92 -10.04 -3.23
C GLN A 176 -13.51 -8.70 -2.60
N GLU A 177 -12.49 -8.72 -1.75
CA GLU A 177 -11.92 -7.51 -1.12
C GLU A 177 -11.40 -6.54 -2.18
N ILE A 178 -10.53 -6.98 -3.11
CA ILE A 178 -9.97 -6.07 -4.12
C ILE A 178 -11.02 -5.55 -5.09
N VAL A 179 -11.98 -6.38 -5.51
CA VAL A 179 -13.07 -5.96 -6.40
C VAL A 179 -13.94 -4.90 -5.70
N ARG A 180 -14.28 -5.12 -4.42
CA ARG A 180 -15.05 -4.13 -3.64
C ARG A 180 -14.24 -2.85 -3.44
N PHE A 181 -12.94 -2.97 -3.18
CA PHE A 181 -12.03 -1.84 -3.01
C PHE A 181 -12.01 -0.96 -4.25
N MET A 182 -11.72 -1.53 -5.42
CA MET A 182 -11.66 -0.81 -6.70
C MET A 182 -12.99 -0.13 -7.04
N LYS A 183 -14.10 -0.82 -6.80
CA LYS A 183 -15.44 -0.24 -7.00
C LYS A 183 -15.70 0.98 -6.11
N ALA A 184 -15.26 0.93 -4.85
CA ALA A 184 -15.44 2.03 -3.92
C ALA A 184 -14.51 3.21 -4.21
N ASP A 185 -13.31 2.94 -4.74
CA ASP A 185 -12.33 4.00 -5.06
C ASP A 185 -12.65 4.75 -6.36
N THR A 186 -13.37 4.11 -7.29
CA THR A 186 -13.77 4.70 -8.59
C THR A 186 -14.50 6.05 -8.44
N ALA A 187 -15.22 6.26 -7.34
CA ALA A 187 -15.95 7.51 -7.07
C ALA A 187 -15.04 8.76 -6.97
N LEU A 188 -13.75 8.59 -6.68
CA LEU A 188 -12.79 9.67 -6.50
C LEU A 188 -11.80 9.81 -7.68
N MET A 189 -11.77 8.82 -8.58
CA MET A 189 -10.83 8.76 -9.71
C MET A 189 -11.05 9.87 -10.75
N ASN A 190 -12.22 10.53 -10.75
CA ASN A 190 -12.54 11.64 -11.64
C ASN A 190 -12.28 13.03 -11.03
N VAL A 191 -11.69 13.07 -9.84
CA VAL A 191 -11.38 14.29 -9.09
C VAL A 191 -9.86 14.37 -8.92
N ARG A 192 -9.33 15.59 -8.83
CA ARG A 192 -7.92 15.97 -8.56
C ARG A 192 -7.07 14.84 -7.93
N PRO A 193 -5.83 14.62 -8.41
CA PRO A 193 -4.92 13.63 -7.81
C PRO A 193 -4.81 13.80 -6.30
N LEU A 194 -4.80 12.67 -5.58
CA LEU A 194 -4.56 12.67 -4.13
C LEU A 194 -3.11 13.02 -3.80
N ARG A 195 -2.18 12.58 -4.64
CA ARG A 195 -0.75 12.91 -4.52
C ARG A 195 -0.49 14.34 -4.96
N TYR A 196 0.63 14.88 -4.51
CA TYR A 196 1.15 16.14 -5.02
C TYR A 196 1.20 16.15 -6.55
N CYS A 197 0.64 17.20 -7.15
CA CYS A 197 0.65 17.43 -8.58
C CYS A 197 0.95 18.91 -8.83
N ALA A 198 2.11 19.21 -9.42
CA ALA A 198 2.52 20.59 -9.72
C ALA A 198 1.52 21.38 -10.57
N MET A 199 0.63 20.71 -11.33
CA MET A 199 -0.43 21.37 -12.09
C MET A 199 -1.59 21.89 -11.22
N PHE A 200 -1.83 21.28 -10.06
CA PHE A 200 -2.98 21.60 -9.19
C PHE A 200 -2.59 22.11 -7.80
N ASP A 201 -1.35 21.85 -7.37
CA ASP A 201 -0.84 22.15 -6.04
C ASP A 201 0.16 23.31 -6.07
N SER A 202 0.08 24.16 -5.05
CA SER A 202 1.12 25.16 -4.81
C SER A 202 2.42 24.47 -4.40
N TYR A 203 3.54 25.02 -4.88
CA TYR A 203 4.85 24.50 -4.54
C TYR A 203 5.11 24.63 -3.02
N PRO A 204 5.66 23.61 -2.33
CA PRO A 204 5.78 23.65 -0.87
C PRO A 204 6.52 24.87 -0.32
N ALA A 205 7.53 25.39 -1.05
CA ALA A 205 8.28 26.57 -0.61
C ALA A 205 7.50 27.89 -0.77
N SER A 206 6.39 27.92 -1.51
CA SER A 206 5.54 29.10 -1.63
C SER A 206 4.52 29.21 -0.49
N LEU A 207 4.38 28.19 0.36
CA LEU A 207 3.46 28.20 1.48
C LEU A 207 4.06 28.92 2.69
N PRO A 208 3.24 29.63 3.48
CA PRO A 208 3.72 30.29 4.69
C PRO A 208 4.28 29.25 5.67
N TYR A 209 5.43 29.59 6.25
CA TYR A 209 6.12 28.73 7.18
C TYR A 209 5.29 28.54 8.46
N VAL A 210 5.16 27.28 8.92
CA VAL A 210 4.62 27.00 10.26
C VAL A 210 5.49 27.73 11.28
N ALA A 211 4.84 28.31 12.31
CA ALA A 211 5.51 29.05 13.38
C ALA A 211 6.80 28.33 13.84
N ARG A 212 7.93 29.06 13.83
CA ARG A 212 9.23 28.48 14.18
C ARG A 212 9.19 28.01 15.63
N PHE A 213 9.48 26.73 15.87
CA PHE A 213 9.63 26.20 17.22
C PHE A 213 10.84 26.83 17.95
N HIS A 214 11.89 27.18 17.20
CA HIS A 214 13.06 27.88 17.71
C HIS A 214 13.62 28.82 16.64
N ALA A 215 14.31 29.90 17.02
CA ALA A 215 14.81 30.94 16.12
C ALA A 215 15.64 30.43 14.91
N LYS A 216 16.21 29.22 15.02
CA LYS A 216 17.05 28.58 13.99
C LYS A 216 16.50 27.25 13.45
N LYS A 217 15.34 26.76 13.93
CA LYS A 217 14.83 25.44 13.57
C LYS A 217 13.39 25.49 13.08
N VAL A 218 13.22 24.90 11.91
CA VAL A 218 11.97 24.66 11.21
C VAL A 218 11.40 23.31 11.66
N LEU A 219 10.09 23.24 11.87
CA LEU A 219 9.39 21.97 12.04
C LEU A 219 9.35 21.19 10.73
N LYS A 220 9.77 19.93 10.76
CA LYS A 220 9.76 19.02 9.61
C LYS A 220 8.74 17.92 9.81
N PHE A 221 7.87 17.71 8.84
CA PHE A 221 6.98 16.55 8.85
C PHE A 221 7.78 15.29 8.50
N ARG A 222 7.87 14.33 9.43
CA ARG A 222 8.73 13.14 9.26
C ARG A 222 8.04 11.80 9.42
N ASP A 223 6.96 11.74 10.17
CA ASP A 223 6.30 10.47 10.51
C ASP A 223 4.79 10.62 10.43
N ALA A 224 4.10 9.56 10.02
CA ALA A 224 2.65 9.51 9.94
C ALA A 224 2.16 8.15 10.46
N LEU A 225 1.22 8.18 11.40
CA LEU A 225 0.50 7.01 11.89
C LEU A 225 -0.92 7.04 11.32
N LEU A 226 -1.24 6.09 10.44
CA LEU A 226 -2.55 5.94 9.82
C LEU A 226 -3.25 4.74 10.46
N THR A 227 -4.34 4.96 11.18
CA THR A 227 -5.07 3.86 11.82
C THR A 227 -6.58 3.94 11.58
N SER A 228 -7.16 2.79 11.24
CA SER A 228 -8.61 2.60 11.15
C SER A 228 -9.09 1.60 12.19
N TYR A 229 -10.14 1.96 12.92
CA TYR A 229 -10.89 1.13 13.85
C TYR A 229 -12.37 1.05 13.43
N HIS A 230 -12.65 0.95 12.13
CA HIS A 230 -14.01 0.75 11.64
C HIS A 230 -14.31 -0.74 11.38
N ARG A 231 -15.50 -1.21 11.76
CA ARG A 231 -15.95 -2.58 11.45
C ARG A 231 -16.53 -2.65 10.04
N ASN A 232 -16.28 -3.74 9.32
CA ASN A 232 -16.82 -3.98 7.97
C ASN A 232 -16.47 -2.91 6.93
N GLU A 233 -15.36 -2.20 7.12
CA GLU A 233 -14.87 -1.22 6.15
C GLU A 233 -14.37 -1.89 4.87
N VAL A 234 -14.51 -1.18 3.74
CA VAL A 234 -13.90 -1.58 2.47
C VAL A 234 -12.39 -1.52 2.61
N LYS A 235 -11.74 -2.68 2.46
CA LYS A 235 -10.29 -2.82 2.57
C LYS A 235 -9.76 -3.82 1.55
N PHE A 236 -8.45 -3.75 1.33
CA PHE A 236 -7.69 -4.80 0.69
C PHE A 236 -6.46 -5.10 1.55
N ALA A 237 -6.32 -6.36 1.97
CA ALA A 237 -5.34 -6.75 2.99
C ALA A 237 -5.53 -5.96 4.31
N GLU A 238 -4.53 -5.20 4.74
CA GLU A 238 -4.57 -4.33 5.93
C GLU A 238 -4.86 -2.87 5.59
N LEU A 239 -5.03 -2.54 4.30
CA LEU A 239 -5.23 -1.18 3.84
C LEU A 239 -6.71 -0.89 3.64
N THR A 240 -7.27 -0.05 4.50
CA THR A 240 -8.63 0.45 4.38
C THR A 240 -8.70 1.58 3.35
N LEU A 241 -9.89 1.86 2.81
CA LEU A 241 -10.04 2.85 1.74
C LEU A 241 -9.58 4.25 2.18
N ASP A 242 -9.90 4.64 3.42
CA ASP A 242 -9.51 5.93 3.99
C ASP A 242 -7.99 6.04 4.25
N THR A 243 -7.37 4.98 4.80
CA THR A 243 -5.92 4.93 5.04
C THR A 243 -5.14 4.83 3.75
N PHE A 244 -5.67 4.17 2.72
CA PHE A 244 -5.13 4.23 1.35
C PHE A 244 -5.11 5.66 0.83
N ARG A 245 -6.22 6.40 0.96
CA ARG A 245 -6.30 7.78 0.49
C ARG A 245 -5.32 8.69 1.23
N MET A 246 -5.28 8.58 2.56
CA MET A 246 -4.30 9.29 3.37
C MET A 246 -2.87 8.90 3.00
N LEU A 247 -2.60 7.63 2.73
CA LEU A 247 -1.30 7.16 2.24
C LEU A 247 -0.93 7.87 0.93
N GLN A 248 -1.85 7.95 -0.05
CA GLN A 248 -1.60 8.66 -1.31
C GLN A 248 -1.34 10.16 -1.09
N CYS A 249 -2.05 10.84 -0.18
CA CYS A 249 -1.81 12.25 0.12
C CYS A 249 -0.42 12.54 0.73
N LEU A 250 0.29 11.49 1.17
CA LEU A 250 1.60 11.59 1.82
C LEU A 250 2.76 11.15 0.90
N GLU A 251 2.50 10.95 -0.39
CA GLU A 251 3.53 10.67 -1.40
C GLU A 251 3.77 11.91 -2.27
N TRP A 252 5.04 12.25 -2.49
CA TRP A 252 5.46 13.34 -3.37
C TRP A 252 5.61 12.92 -4.84
N GLU A 253 5.85 11.63 -5.09
CA GLU A 253 6.08 11.13 -6.44
C GLU A 253 4.77 11.10 -7.24
N PRO A 254 4.76 11.63 -8.47
CA PRO A 254 3.57 11.61 -9.32
C PRO A 254 3.13 10.18 -9.62
N SER A 255 1.84 10.00 -9.92
CA SER A 255 1.26 8.68 -10.20
C SER A 255 0.33 8.67 -11.41
N GLY A 256 0.07 7.48 -11.94
CA GLY A 256 -0.81 7.31 -13.09
C GLY A 256 -0.33 8.05 -14.34
N SER A 257 -1.26 8.73 -15.03
CA SER A 257 -1.00 9.54 -16.22
C SER A 257 -0.17 10.80 -15.97
N PHE A 258 -0.07 11.23 -14.71
CA PHE A 258 0.78 12.36 -14.30
C PHE A 258 2.25 11.97 -14.17
N TYR A 259 2.57 10.68 -14.33
CA TYR A 259 3.94 10.24 -14.44
C TYR A 259 4.53 10.68 -15.78
N GLN A 260 5.32 11.75 -15.78
CA GLN A 260 6.04 12.21 -16.96
C GLN A 260 7.25 11.28 -17.16
N LYS A 261 7.12 10.30 -18.06
CA LYS A 261 8.30 9.63 -18.62
C LYS A 261 9.09 10.69 -19.38
N HIS A 262 10.26 11.08 -18.88
CA HIS A 262 11.20 11.81 -19.73
C HIS A 262 11.47 10.95 -20.98
N PRO A 263 11.30 11.49 -22.21
CA PRO A 263 11.75 10.79 -23.40
C PRO A 263 13.26 10.60 -23.26
N LEU A 264 13.72 9.35 -23.18
CA LEU A 264 15.12 9.06 -23.40
C LEU A 264 15.38 9.41 -24.87
N GLU A 265 16.23 10.40 -25.11
CA GLU A 265 16.75 10.62 -26.46
C GLU A 265 17.37 9.31 -26.96
N PRO A 266 17.07 8.89 -28.20
CA PRO A 266 17.61 7.65 -28.72
C PRO A 266 19.11 7.83 -28.89
N HIS A 267 19.89 7.27 -27.97
CA HIS A 267 21.32 7.12 -28.18
C HIS A 267 21.48 6.13 -29.34
N GLU A 268 21.81 6.66 -30.52
CA GLU A 268 22.26 5.89 -31.67
C GLU A 268 23.45 5.04 -31.24
N ASN A 269 23.21 3.74 -31.01
CA ASN A 269 24.13 2.64 -31.26
C ASN A 269 23.37 1.33 -31.05
N GLY A 270 23.02 0.69 -32.17
CA GLY A 270 22.35 -0.59 -32.21
C GLY A 270 23.20 -1.70 -31.63
N VAL A 271 22.95 -2.04 -30.37
CA VAL A 271 23.22 -3.36 -29.79
C VAL A 271 21.97 -3.74 -29.03
N SER A 272 21.27 -4.79 -29.49
CA SER A 272 20.17 -5.39 -28.75
C SER A 272 20.72 -5.97 -27.45
N ILE A 273 20.66 -5.21 -26.36
CA ILE A 273 20.99 -5.68 -25.03
C ILE A 273 19.85 -6.61 -24.60
N ASP A 274 20.13 -7.90 -24.70
CA ASP A 274 19.28 -8.96 -24.18
C ASP A 274 19.06 -8.70 -22.68
N HIS A 275 17.84 -8.34 -22.26
CA HIS A 275 17.47 -8.03 -20.87
C HIS A 275 17.45 -9.28 -19.95
N SER A 276 18.44 -10.16 -20.08
CA SER A 276 18.62 -11.37 -19.28
C SER A 276 19.10 -11.09 -17.84
N GLY A 277 19.29 -9.83 -17.42
CA GLY A 277 19.74 -9.48 -16.08
C GLY A 277 18.63 -8.83 -15.25
N THR A 278 17.72 -9.60 -14.66
CA THR A 278 16.65 -9.09 -13.76
C THR A 278 17.15 -8.46 -12.44
N SER A 279 18.43 -8.12 -12.38
CA SER A 279 19.00 -7.22 -11.41
C SER A 279 20.26 -6.62 -12.03
N GLY A 280 20.06 -5.64 -12.92
CA GLY A 280 20.83 -4.42 -12.79
C GLY A 280 19.97 -3.53 -11.89
N VAL A 281 20.51 -3.12 -10.75
CA VAL A 281 19.96 -2.02 -9.92
C VAL A 281 19.31 -1.00 -10.85
N ILE A 282 18.10 -0.52 -10.54
CA ILE A 282 17.47 0.59 -11.29
C ILE A 282 18.55 1.52 -11.80
N ASP A 283 18.49 1.89 -13.08
CA ASP A 283 19.27 3.03 -13.58
C ASP A 283 19.01 4.15 -12.57
N ILE A 284 19.97 4.50 -11.71
CA ILE A 284 19.75 5.38 -10.54
C ILE A 284 19.03 6.66 -10.99
N ASN A 285 19.26 7.01 -12.25
CA ASN A 285 18.54 7.95 -13.08
C ASN A 285 17.01 7.76 -13.04
N LEU A 286 16.41 6.60 -13.32
CA LEU A 286 14.94 6.41 -13.26
C LEU A 286 14.32 6.67 -11.88
N ALA A 287 15.00 6.33 -10.77
CA ALA A 287 14.51 6.65 -9.42
C ALA A 287 14.73 8.13 -9.07
N ALA A 288 15.84 8.71 -9.51
CA ALA A 288 16.13 10.14 -9.38
C ALA A 288 15.16 10.98 -10.22
N ASP A 289 14.81 10.52 -11.42
CA ASP A 289 13.88 11.17 -12.36
C ASP A 289 12.44 11.18 -11.82
N MET A 290 12.09 10.22 -10.96
CA MET A 290 10.77 10.18 -10.29
C MET A 290 10.66 11.15 -9.10
N THR A 291 11.79 11.65 -8.59
CA THR A 291 11.83 12.44 -7.35
C THR A 291 12.38 13.83 -7.65
N ASP A 292 11.54 14.84 -7.49
CA ASP A 292 12.01 16.23 -7.53
C ASP A 292 12.90 16.47 -6.29
N PRO A 293 14.22 16.72 -6.46
CA PRO A 293 15.15 16.88 -5.33
C PRO A 293 14.85 18.14 -4.50
N THR A 294 14.01 19.02 -5.01
CA THR A 294 13.59 20.24 -4.34
C THR A 294 12.38 20.00 -3.42
N LEU A 295 11.66 18.88 -3.58
CA LEU A 295 10.59 18.46 -2.69
C LEU A 295 11.16 17.82 -1.41
N PRO A 296 10.46 17.95 -0.28
CA PRO A 296 10.86 17.26 0.95
C PRO A 296 10.72 15.73 0.80
N PRO A 297 11.41 14.94 1.64
CA PRO A 297 11.22 13.49 1.63
C PRO A 297 9.82 13.11 2.11
N ASN A 298 9.33 11.95 1.65
CA ASN A 298 8.10 11.37 2.17
C ASN A 298 8.21 11.12 3.68
N PRO A 299 7.16 11.41 4.48
CA PRO A 299 7.13 11.00 5.87
C PRO A 299 7.12 9.47 5.95
N ARG A 300 7.74 8.91 7.00
CA ARG A 300 7.66 7.49 7.32
C ARG A 300 6.25 7.14 7.79
N LYS A 301 5.66 6.10 7.21
CA LYS A 301 4.23 5.78 7.40
C LYS A 301 4.07 4.46 8.15
N ALA A 302 3.38 4.48 9.28
CA ALA A 302 2.94 3.30 10.01
C ALA A 302 1.43 3.14 9.79
N ILE A 303 0.99 1.97 9.31
CA ILE A 303 -0.43 1.68 9.04
C ILE A 303 -0.90 0.61 10.01
N LEU A 304 -1.98 0.88 10.72
CA LEU A 304 -2.58 -0.07 11.67
C LEU A 304 -4.06 -0.28 11.34
N HIS A 305 -4.44 -1.52 11.05
CA HIS A 305 -5.84 -1.89 10.91
C HIS A 305 -6.34 -2.58 12.18
N ARG A 306 -7.30 -1.94 12.86
CA ARG A 306 -7.91 -2.38 14.12
C ARG A 306 -6.86 -2.79 15.17
N PRO A 307 -5.89 -1.90 15.50
CA PRO A 307 -4.90 -2.22 16.53
C PRO A 307 -5.56 -2.39 17.90
N SER A 308 -4.94 -3.19 18.76
CA SER A 308 -5.25 -3.13 20.19
C SER A 308 -4.77 -1.80 20.76
N VAL A 309 -5.33 -1.37 21.90
CA VAL A 309 -4.89 -0.14 22.59
C VAL A 309 -3.39 -0.22 22.92
N THR A 310 -2.92 -1.37 23.40
CA THR A 310 -1.50 -1.61 23.70
C THR A 310 -0.63 -1.48 22.45
N GLN A 311 -1.06 -2.02 21.30
CA GLN A 311 -0.32 -1.92 20.05
C GLN A 311 -0.27 -0.46 19.57
N LEU A 312 -1.38 0.27 19.63
CA LEU A 312 -1.43 1.68 19.24
C LEU A 312 -0.48 2.53 20.09
N ILE A 313 -0.53 2.38 21.42
CA ILE A 313 0.35 3.10 22.34
C ILE A 313 1.82 2.73 22.11
N ALA A 314 2.13 1.45 21.91
CA ALA A 314 3.50 1.01 21.64
C ALA A 314 4.08 1.63 20.36
N VAL A 315 3.27 1.71 19.29
CA VAL A 315 3.67 2.32 18.02
C VAL A 315 3.87 3.83 18.18
N ILE A 316 2.95 4.52 18.86
CA ILE A 316 3.08 5.96 19.14
C ILE A 316 4.34 6.23 19.97
N ALA A 317 4.57 5.47 21.04
CA ALA A 317 5.75 5.61 21.89
C ALA A 317 7.05 5.40 21.08
N THR A 318 7.10 4.34 20.27
CA THR A 318 8.25 4.06 19.39
C THR A 318 8.52 5.21 18.43
N ILE A 319 7.49 5.77 17.79
CA ILE A 319 7.68 6.89 16.88
C ILE A 319 8.16 8.13 17.64
N CYS A 320 7.56 8.45 18.80
CA CYS A 320 7.95 9.60 19.62
C CYS A 320 9.40 9.51 20.12
N GLU A 321 9.87 8.34 20.54
CA GLU A 321 11.26 8.12 20.97
C GLU A 321 12.26 8.30 19.82
N GLU A 322 11.85 7.98 18.59
CA GLU A 322 12.67 8.09 17.38
C GLU A 322 12.51 9.45 16.65
N LEU A 323 11.57 10.29 17.09
CA LEU A 323 11.24 11.55 16.43
C LEU A 323 12.26 12.62 16.83
N PRO A 324 12.94 13.26 15.87
CA PRO A 324 13.87 14.33 16.19
C PRO A 324 13.16 15.56 16.83
N PRO A 325 13.87 16.37 17.63
CA PRO A 325 13.29 17.55 18.28
C PRO A 325 12.75 18.63 17.32
N ASP A 326 13.16 18.62 16.05
CA ASP A 326 12.70 19.54 15.01
C ASP A 326 11.63 18.92 14.10
N SER A 327 10.98 17.85 14.53
CA SER A 327 10.08 17.06 13.69
C SER A 327 8.67 16.93 14.29
N VAL A 328 7.68 16.76 13.41
CA VAL A 328 6.28 16.51 13.76
C VAL A 328 5.80 15.20 13.16
N MET A 329 4.88 14.56 13.88
CA MET A 329 4.18 13.35 13.42
C MET A 329 2.69 13.67 13.18
N LEU A 330 2.14 13.15 12.09
CA LEU A 330 0.69 13.12 11.84
C LEU A 330 0.10 11.86 12.49
N ILE A 331 -0.97 12.00 13.26
CA ILE A 331 -1.79 10.85 13.69
C ILE A 331 -3.15 10.98 13.03
N TYR A 332 -3.46 10.04 12.13
CA TYR A 332 -4.77 9.89 11.52
C TYR A 332 -5.51 8.74 12.20
N LEU A 333 -6.61 9.06 12.88
CA LEU A 333 -7.50 8.10 13.54
C LEU A 333 -8.85 8.10 12.85
N SER A 334 -9.21 6.97 12.26
CA SER A 334 -10.55 6.72 11.73
C SER A 334 -11.27 5.71 12.60
N ALA A 335 -12.48 6.05 13.04
CA ALA A 335 -13.29 5.19 13.89
C ALA A 335 -14.78 5.48 13.68
N SER A 336 -15.62 4.50 14.01
CA SER A 336 -17.07 4.71 14.00
C SER A 336 -17.46 5.64 15.16
N GLY A 337 -17.97 6.83 14.82
CA GLY A 337 -18.61 7.71 15.78
C GLY A 337 -20.05 7.25 16.04
N LYS A 338 -20.50 7.30 17.31
CA LYS A 338 -21.93 7.36 17.57
C LYS A 338 -22.36 8.79 17.28
N ALA A 339 -23.15 9.00 16.23
CA ALA A 339 -23.90 10.26 16.12
C ALA A 339 -24.74 10.35 17.40
N GLY A 340 -24.46 11.34 18.25
CA GLY A 340 -25.27 11.58 19.43
C GLY A 340 -26.70 11.77 18.95
N HIS A 341 -27.57 10.81 19.24
CA HIS A 341 -28.99 11.12 19.27
C HIS A 341 -29.11 12.17 20.37
N SER A 342 -29.24 13.43 19.97
CA SER A 342 -29.72 14.49 20.84
C SER A 342 -31.08 14.04 21.34
N ASN A 343 -31.08 13.39 22.52
CA ASN A 343 -32.27 13.06 23.26
C ASN A 343 -32.88 14.39 23.69
N VAL A 344 -33.67 14.98 22.81
CA VAL A 344 -34.68 15.96 23.22
C VAL A 344 -35.59 15.19 24.19
N PRO A 345 -35.71 15.60 25.46
CA PRO A 345 -36.63 14.94 26.38
C PRO A 345 -38.04 15.07 25.79
N PRO A 346 -38.86 14.00 25.77
CA PRO A 346 -40.25 14.15 25.38
C PRO A 346 -40.92 15.04 26.42
N MET A 347 -41.40 16.20 25.98
CA MET A 347 -42.30 17.03 26.78
C MET A 347 -43.55 16.20 27.06
N GLU A 348 -43.81 15.94 28.33
CA GLU A 348 -45.02 15.29 28.80
C GLU A 348 -46.23 16.15 28.44
N SER A 349 -47.12 15.61 27.62
CA SER A 349 -48.52 16.03 27.60
C SER A 349 -49.42 14.81 27.43
N SER A 350 -49.95 14.39 28.58
CA SER A 350 -51.25 13.76 28.83
C SER A 350 -52.11 13.33 27.63
N THR A 351 -52.37 12.02 27.60
CA THR A 351 -53.71 11.40 27.54
C THR A 351 -54.70 11.88 26.48
N ASP A 352 -54.91 11.10 25.41
CA ASP A 352 -56.11 10.26 25.30
C ASP A 352 -56.19 9.37 24.03
N SER A 353 -56.45 8.08 24.27
CA SER A 353 -57.42 7.21 23.60
C SER A 353 -57.52 7.10 22.04
N ARG A 354 -57.35 5.83 21.60
CA ARG A 354 -58.08 5.05 20.55
C ARG A 354 -57.49 4.85 19.14
N LYS A 355 -57.04 3.60 18.94
CA LYS A 355 -57.35 2.60 17.89
C LYS A 355 -57.32 2.98 16.39
N SER A 356 -56.70 2.05 15.64
CA SER A 356 -56.88 1.74 14.19
C SER A 356 -56.17 2.73 13.26
N SER A 357 -55.42 2.36 12.21
CA SER A 357 -55.54 1.23 11.28
C SER A 357 -54.27 1.12 10.43
N LYS A 358 -53.96 -0.13 10.03
CA LYS A 358 -53.44 -0.58 8.73
C LYS A 358 -53.09 0.47 7.64
N ILE A 359 -51.93 0.20 7.00
CA ILE A 359 -51.68 0.10 5.53
C ILE A 359 -50.81 1.18 4.82
N LYS A 360 -49.75 0.63 4.17
CA LYS A 360 -49.03 0.97 2.92
C LYS A 360 -48.12 2.21 2.81
N VAL A 361 -46.84 1.87 2.67
CA VAL A 361 -45.88 2.27 1.61
C VAL A 361 -46.51 3.05 0.43
N VAL A 362 -45.91 4.20 0.07
CA VAL A 362 -45.41 4.51 -1.29
C VAL A 362 -44.46 5.72 -1.22
N SER A 363 -43.35 5.57 -1.94
CA SER A 363 -42.29 6.51 -2.28
C SER A 363 -42.75 7.63 -3.21
N HIS A 364 -42.31 8.87 -3.00
CA HIS A 364 -42.15 9.85 -4.06
C HIS A 364 -40.87 10.67 -3.89
N THR A 365 -40.07 10.64 -4.95
CA THR A 365 -38.96 11.53 -5.31
C THR A 365 -39.44 12.96 -5.57
N SER A 366 -38.65 13.96 -5.18
CA SER A 366 -38.54 15.20 -5.94
C SER A 366 -37.17 15.84 -5.75
N HIS A 367 -36.65 16.26 -6.91
CA HIS A 367 -35.41 16.97 -7.18
C HIS A 367 -35.76 18.47 -7.17
N GLU A 368 -34.96 19.34 -6.56
CA GLU A 368 -34.94 20.76 -6.96
C GLU A 368 -33.61 21.43 -6.60
N GLN A 369 -33.03 22.06 -7.63
CA GLN A 369 -31.86 22.93 -7.58
C GLN A 369 -32.19 24.22 -6.84
N ASN A 370 -31.21 24.87 -6.22
CA ASN A 370 -31.03 26.31 -6.35
C ASN A 370 -29.64 26.75 -5.86
N SER A 371 -29.02 27.55 -6.71
CA SER A 371 -27.79 28.31 -6.56
C SER A 371 -28.00 29.57 -5.71
N SER A 372 -27.08 29.87 -4.79
CA SER A 372 -26.66 31.24 -4.49
C SER A 372 -25.38 31.24 -3.64
N MET A 373 -24.38 31.99 -4.10
CA MET A 373 -23.26 32.48 -3.28
C MET A 373 -23.79 33.45 -2.22
N PRO A 374 -23.06 33.62 -1.11
CA PRO A 374 -22.85 34.98 -0.63
C PRO A 374 -21.38 35.26 -0.27
N GLU A 375 -20.85 36.32 -0.86
CA GLU A 375 -19.81 37.14 -0.22
C GLU A 375 -20.33 37.66 1.12
N ASN A 376 -19.45 37.80 2.13
CA ASN A 376 -19.67 38.84 3.13
C ASN A 376 -18.37 39.30 3.81
N HIS A 377 -18.31 40.62 3.89
CA HIS A 377 -17.33 41.46 4.56
C HIS A 377 -17.24 41.22 6.07
N VAL A 378 -16.08 41.60 6.60
CA VAL A 378 -15.65 41.63 8.00
C VAL A 378 -16.57 42.49 8.88
N SER A 379 -16.94 41.98 10.06
CA SER A 379 -17.26 42.81 11.22
C SER A 379 -16.79 42.12 12.50
N ASP A 380 -15.97 42.86 13.23
CA ASP A 380 -15.41 42.57 14.55
C ASP A 380 -16.51 42.75 15.62
N LYS A 381 -16.86 41.68 16.32
CA LYS A 381 -17.41 41.66 17.71
C LYS A 381 -17.72 40.23 18.12
N GLY A 382 -17.11 39.82 19.23
CA GLY A 382 -17.33 38.51 19.83
C GLY A 382 -18.76 38.33 20.31
N ASP A 383 -19.34 37.20 19.94
CA ASP A 383 -20.07 36.35 20.87
C ASP A 383 -20.06 34.91 20.35
N SER A 384 -19.89 34.00 21.30
CA SER A 384 -19.63 32.58 21.13
C SER A 384 -20.82 31.82 20.57
N SER A 385 -20.72 31.29 19.34
CA SER A 385 -21.43 30.07 18.93
C SER A 385 -20.82 29.52 17.63
N HIS A 386 -19.71 28.78 17.73
CA HIS A 386 -19.25 27.94 16.64
C HIS A 386 -19.53 26.46 16.95
N CYS A 387 -20.58 25.97 16.31
CA CYS A 387 -20.92 24.55 16.21
C CYS A 387 -19.89 23.85 15.31
N PHE A 388 -18.76 23.42 15.88
CA PHE A 388 -17.90 22.33 15.37
C PHE A 388 -17.12 21.74 16.55
N GLU A 389 -17.83 21.12 17.49
CA GLU A 389 -17.21 20.30 18.54
C GLU A 389 -17.09 18.86 18.03
N ASN A 390 -15.89 18.47 17.60
CA ASN A 390 -15.39 17.09 17.60
C ASN A 390 -13.87 17.10 17.34
N TYR A 391 -13.11 17.76 18.19
CA TYR A 391 -11.65 17.59 18.23
C TYR A 391 -11.20 17.39 19.68
N LEU A 392 -10.36 16.38 19.89
CA LEU A 392 -9.71 16.14 21.18
C LEU A 392 -8.39 16.93 21.18
N TRP A 393 -8.28 17.95 22.01
CA TRP A 393 -7.04 18.70 22.18
C TRP A 393 -6.18 18.04 23.27
N LEU A 394 -5.03 17.50 22.87
CA LEU A 394 -4.01 16.93 23.77
C LEU A 394 -2.76 17.81 23.75
N GLY A 395 -2.88 19.02 24.29
CA GLY A 395 -1.75 19.92 24.55
C GLY A 395 -1.64 20.24 26.04
N PRO A 396 -0.53 20.82 26.50
CA PRO A 396 -0.42 21.29 27.88
C PRO A 396 -1.39 22.46 28.09
N SER A 397 -2.39 22.27 28.95
CA SER A 397 -3.29 23.35 29.41
C SER A 397 -2.44 24.49 29.98
N ARG A 398 -2.66 25.70 29.49
CA ARG A 398 -2.04 26.91 30.05
C ARG A 398 -2.44 27.14 31.49
#